data_AF-A0AA41BDN0-F1
#
_entry.id   AF-A0AA41BDN0-F1
#
_cell.length_a   1.000
_cell.length_b   1.000
_cell.length_c   1.000
_cell.angle_alpha   90.00
_cell.angle_beta   90.00
_cell.angle_gamma   90.00
#
_symmetry.space_group_name_H-M   'P 1'
#
loop_
_entity.id
_entity.type
_entity.pdbx_description
1 polymer ?
#
loop_
_entity_poly.entity_id
_entity_poly.type
_entity_poly.pdbx_seq_one_letter_code
_entity_poly.pdbx_strand_id
1 'polypeptide(L)'
;MKDKTCANVEEALRGIESGAVIFVGGFGGSGIPARLLAGLLAKQGVDNLTLINNNAGAGEASFLALVASGRVSRIVCSYPRMPGNDVIRERAQAGSLAVEVMPQGTLVERIRAGGAGMGPFYSPTGYGTPLAEGRETRVFGGRGYVLEEPLRADYAFIRAHRADQSGNLVYRRAQRNFGPVMCMAARHTIVEVEEILPCGALDPDAIVTPSLFVHRLLGSPQ
;
A
#
# COMPACT_ATOMS: atom_id res chain seq x y z
N MET A 1 11.06 -3.81 -24.49
CA MET A 1 10.25 -3.66 -23.26
C MET A 1 8.92 -3.02 -23.62
N LYS A 2 7.82 -3.41 -22.96
CA LYS A 2 6.48 -2.86 -23.23
C LYS A 2 6.33 -1.50 -22.52
N ASP A 3 5.79 -0.50 -23.22
CA ASP A 3 5.37 0.77 -22.61
C ASP A 3 4.20 0.51 -21.64
N LYS A 4 4.31 1.00 -20.42
CA LYS A 4 3.34 0.80 -19.33
C LYS A 4 2.55 2.07 -19.01
N THR A 5 2.71 3.13 -19.79
CA THR A 5 2.02 4.41 -19.60
C THR A 5 0.53 4.28 -19.89
N CYS A 6 -0.30 4.78 -18.97
CA CYS A 6 -1.73 4.91 -19.12
C CYS A 6 -2.07 6.36 -19.49
N ALA A 7 -3.01 6.53 -20.42
CA ALA A 7 -3.45 7.85 -20.88
C ALA A 7 -4.21 8.62 -19.80
N ASN A 8 -4.90 7.91 -18.90
CA ASN A 8 -5.72 8.51 -17.85
C ASN A 8 -5.93 7.56 -16.65
N VAL A 9 -6.58 8.09 -15.62
CA VAL A 9 -6.87 7.38 -14.36
C VAL A 9 -7.82 6.19 -14.59
N GLU A 10 -8.79 6.32 -15.49
CA GLU A 10 -9.74 5.23 -15.78
C GLU A 10 -9.02 4.00 -16.35
N GLU A 11 -8.10 4.21 -17.30
CA GLU A 11 -7.25 3.16 -17.83
C GLU A 11 -6.36 2.57 -16.75
N ALA A 12 -5.74 3.41 -15.91
CA ALA A 12 -4.88 2.97 -14.82
C ALA A 12 -5.63 2.05 -13.84
N LEU A 13 -6.92 2.30 -13.59
CA LEU A 13 -7.77 1.55 -12.64
C LEU A 13 -8.60 0.43 -13.29
N ARG A 14 -8.39 0.12 -14.58
CA ARG A 14 -9.14 -0.93 -15.28
C ARG A 14 -8.93 -2.31 -14.62
N GLY A 15 -10.03 -3.04 -14.40
CA GLY A 15 -10.02 -4.40 -13.84
C GLY A 15 -10.04 -4.46 -12.31
N ILE A 16 -10.05 -3.32 -11.60
CA ILE A 16 -10.31 -3.31 -10.16
C ILE A 16 -11.80 -3.58 -9.93
N GLU A 17 -12.07 -4.61 -9.14
CA GLU A 17 -13.40 -5.13 -8.83
C GLU A 17 -13.66 -5.07 -7.31
N SER A 18 -14.93 -5.27 -6.91
CA SER A 18 -15.31 -5.36 -5.50
C SER A 18 -14.56 -6.50 -4.78
N GLY A 19 -14.23 -6.30 -3.51
CA GLY A 19 -13.46 -7.26 -2.72
C GLY A 19 -11.94 -7.12 -2.86
N ALA A 20 -11.44 -6.21 -3.70
CA ALA A 20 -10.01 -6.04 -3.92
C ALA A 20 -9.25 -5.64 -2.64
N VAL A 21 -8.09 -6.26 -2.46
CA VAL A 21 -7.09 -5.87 -1.46
C VAL A 21 -6.10 -4.91 -2.13
N ILE A 22 -5.95 -3.71 -1.56
CA ILE A 22 -5.15 -2.64 -2.16
C ILE A 22 -4.12 -2.13 -1.16
N PHE A 23 -2.84 -2.29 -1.48
CA PHE A 23 -1.77 -1.54 -0.85
C PHE A 23 -1.85 -0.07 -1.28
N VAL A 24 -1.85 0.84 -0.32
CA VAL A 24 -1.80 2.28 -0.57
C VAL A 24 -0.51 2.82 0.04
N GLY A 25 0.39 3.28 -0.82
CA GLY A 25 1.65 3.89 -0.41
C GLY A 25 1.48 5.16 0.43
N GLY A 26 2.56 5.57 1.09
CA GLY A 26 2.66 6.83 1.79
C GLY A 26 2.86 6.72 3.31
N PHE A 27 3.37 7.81 3.89
CA PHE A 27 3.62 7.95 5.32
C PHE A 27 3.28 9.39 5.75
N GLY A 28 2.32 9.56 6.67
CA GLY A 28 1.95 10.88 7.23
C GLY A 28 1.67 11.98 6.19
N GLY A 29 1.17 11.62 5.00
CA GLY A 29 0.93 12.53 3.88
C GLY A 29 1.96 12.45 2.73
N SER A 30 3.19 12.01 3.01
CA SER A 30 4.25 11.92 2.00
C SER A 30 4.10 10.66 1.14
N GLY A 31 4.14 10.79 -0.19
CA GLY A 31 4.10 9.65 -1.11
C GLY A 31 2.72 9.01 -1.28
N ILE A 32 1.63 9.73 -0.96
CA ILE A 32 0.27 9.23 -1.17
C ILE A 32 -0.13 9.36 -2.65
N PRO A 33 -0.65 8.30 -3.29
CA PRO A 33 -1.10 8.32 -4.68
C PRO A 33 -2.52 8.91 -4.81
N ALA A 34 -2.66 10.21 -4.53
CA ALA A 34 -3.95 10.88 -4.41
C ALA A 34 -4.83 10.77 -5.65
N ARG A 35 -4.26 10.77 -6.87
CA ARG A 35 -5.06 10.69 -8.11
C ARG A 35 -5.65 9.30 -8.33
N LEU A 36 -4.92 8.26 -7.92
CA LEU A 36 -5.43 6.89 -7.98
C LEU A 36 -6.55 6.68 -6.95
N LEU A 37 -6.43 7.24 -5.75
CA LEU A 37 -7.48 7.20 -4.73
C LEU A 37 -8.74 7.97 -5.17
N ALA A 38 -8.56 9.18 -5.71
CA ALA A 38 -9.67 9.97 -6.25
C ALA A 38 -10.37 9.25 -7.42
N GLY A 39 -9.61 8.61 -8.30
CA GLY A 39 -10.16 7.78 -9.37
C GLY A 39 -10.93 6.56 -8.87
N LEU A 40 -10.41 5.89 -7.84
CA LEU A 40 -11.08 4.75 -7.23
C LEU A 40 -12.41 5.18 -6.56
N LEU A 41 -12.42 6.34 -5.90
CA LEU A 41 -13.62 6.95 -5.35
C LEU A 41 -14.66 7.25 -6.44
N ALA A 42 -14.23 7.80 -7.58
CA ALA A 42 -15.13 8.10 -8.70
C ALA A 42 -15.68 6.85 -9.40
N LYS A 43 -14.91 5.75 -9.41
CA LYS A 43 -15.29 4.48 -10.04
C LYS A 43 -16.47 3.84 -9.30
N GLN A 44 -17.60 3.68 -10.00
CA GLN A 44 -18.82 3.06 -9.48
C GLN A 44 -18.72 1.52 -9.43
N GLY A 45 -19.51 0.90 -8.54
CA GLY A 45 -19.67 -0.56 -8.48
C GLY A 45 -18.45 -1.32 -7.94
N VAL A 46 -17.58 -0.66 -7.18
CA VAL A 46 -16.40 -1.27 -6.56
C VAL A 46 -16.46 -1.07 -5.05
N ASP A 47 -16.83 -2.10 -4.32
CA ASP A 47 -17.09 -2.04 -2.88
C ASP A 47 -16.36 -3.18 -2.13
N ASN A 48 -16.60 -3.29 -0.82
CA ASN A 48 -15.98 -4.32 0.02
C ASN A 48 -14.44 -4.36 -0.06
N LEU A 49 -13.82 -3.19 -0.17
CA LEU A 49 -12.38 -3.04 -0.32
C LEU A 49 -11.63 -3.30 1.00
N THR A 50 -10.46 -3.91 0.89
CA THR A 50 -9.46 -3.90 1.97
C THR A 50 -8.34 -2.93 1.63
N LEU A 51 -8.16 -1.88 2.44
CA LEU A 51 -7.09 -0.90 2.24
C LEU A 51 -5.96 -1.13 3.25
N ILE A 52 -4.74 -1.27 2.74
CA ILE A 52 -3.56 -1.52 3.55
C ILE A 52 -2.63 -0.31 3.43
N ASN A 53 -2.48 0.45 4.51
CA ASN A 53 -1.71 1.69 4.53
C ASN A 53 -1.07 1.90 5.89
N ASN A 54 0.08 2.57 5.97
CA ASN A 54 0.74 2.79 7.25
C ASN A 54 -0.12 3.56 8.26
N ASN A 55 -0.77 4.65 7.84
CA ASN A 55 -1.43 5.63 8.71
C ASN A 55 -2.95 5.73 8.49
N ALA A 56 -3.57 4.69 7.95
CA ALA A 56 -5.00 4.66 7.62
C ALA A 56 -5.46 5.91 6.85
N GLY A 57 -4.73 6.27 5.80
CA GLY A 57 -5.06 7.40 4.91
C GLY A 57 -4.42 8.73 5.29
N ALA A 58 -3.92 8.90 6.53
CA ALA A 58 -3.25 10.12 6.99
C ALA A 58 -4.02 11.43 6.69
N GLY A 59 -5.35 11.41 6.78
CA GLY A 59 -6.19 12.57 6.45
C GLY A 59 -6.43 12.81 4.95
N GLU A 60 -5.98 11.93 4.05
CA GLU A 60 -6.26 12.08 2.62
C GLU A 60 -7.76 11.93 2.33
N ALA A 61 -8.31 12.94 1.64
CA ALA A 61 -9.75 13.11 1.49
C ALA A 61 -10.43 11.96 0.75
N SER A 62 -9.81 11.43 -0.32
CA SER A 62 -10.39 10.37 -1.14
C SER A 62 -10.41 9.03 -0.41
N PHE A 63 -9.36 8.72 0.34
CA PHE A 63 -9.27 7.56 1.24
C PHE A 63 -10.38 7.62 2.29
N LEU A 64 -10.53 8.76 2.96
CA LEU A 64 -11.57 8.94 3.98
C LEU A 64 -12.97 8.92 3.38
N ALA A 65 -13.17 9.45 2.17
CA ALA A 65 -14.45 9.37 1.47
C ALA A 65 -14.82 7.94 1.05
N LEU A 66 -13.84 7.11 0.65
CA LEU A 66 -14.05 5.68 0.40
C LEU A 66 -14.51 4.95 1.67
N VAL A 67 -13.92 5.29 2.83
CA VAL A 67 -14.36 4.75 4.11
C VAL A 67 -15.75 5.26 4.49
N ALA A 68 -15.99 6.57 4.36
CA ALA A 68 -17.26 7.22 4.71
C ALA A 68 -18.43 6.67 3.90
N SER A 69 -18.23 6.40 2.60
CA SER A 69 -19.21 5.80 1.71
C SER A 69 -19.50 4.33 2.00
N GLY A 70 -18.76 3.68 2.91
CA GLY A 70 -18.94 2.28 3.27
C GLY A 70 -18.39 1.27 2.27
N ARG A 71 -17.57 1.74 1.33
CA ARG A 71 -16.96 0.91 0.29
C ARG A 71 -15.73 0.16 0.78
N VAL A 72 -15.21 0.52 1.96
CA VAL A 72 -14.08 -0.14 2.63
C VAL A 72 -14.62 -0.98 3.78
N SER A 73 -14.39 -2.29 3.73
CA SER A 73 -14.81 -3.23 4.78
C SER A 73 -13.68 -3.55 5.76
N ARG A 74 -12.42 -3.38 5.36
CA ARG A 74 -11.26 -3.60 6.21
C ARG A 74 -10.14 -2.59 5.96
N ILE A 75 -9.49 -2.16 7.03
CA ILE A 75 -8.21 -1.44 7.01
C ILE A 75 -7.17 -2.25 7.75
N VAL A 76 -5.98 -2.37 7.17
CA VAL A 76 -4.78 -2.91 7.83
C VAL A 76 -3.75 -1.79 7.93
N CYS A 77 -3.31 -1.44 9.13
CA CYS A 77 -2.41 -0.31 9.33
C CYS A 77 -1.52 -0.45 10.56
N SER A 78 -0.57 0.48 10.72
CA SER A 78 0.23 0.58 11.94
C SER A 78 -0.26 1.65 12.90
N TYR A 79 -0.91 2.68 12.36
CA TYR A 79 -1.36 3.83 13.14
C TYR A 79 -2.72 4.33 12.63
N PRO A 80 -3.85 3.84 13.18
CA PRO A 80 -5.19 4.18 12.69
C PRO A 80 -5.68 5.56 13.12
N ARG A 81 -5.13 6.12 14.21
CA ARG A 81 -5.67 7.30 14.88
C ARG A 81 -4.88 8.56 14.52
N MET A 82 -5.44 9.39 13.66
CA MET A 82 -4.92 10.72 13.34
C MET A 82 -6.03 11.78 13.39
N PRO A 83 -5.69 13.07 13.57
CA PRO A 83 -6.67 14.15 13.40
C PRO A 83 -7.36 14.04 12.03
N GLY A 84 -8.69 14.16 11.99
CA GLY A 84 -9.49 14.05 10.77
C GLY A 84 -9.97 12.63 10.40
N ASN A 85 -9.50 11.59 11.10
CA ASN A 85 -9.89 10.20 10.83
C ASN A 85 -11.11 9.72 11.66
N ASP A 86 -11.97 10.63 12.15
CA ASP A 86 -13.09 10.26 13.05
C ASP A 86 -14.03 9.23 12.43
N VAL A 87 -14.24 9.29 11.11
CA VAL A 87 -15.07 8.33 10.37
C VAL A 87 -14.57 6.88 10.49
N ILE A 88 -13.26 6.66 10.58
CA ILE A 88 -12.69 5.32 10.74
C ILE A 88 -13.07 4.78 12.12
N ARG A 89 -12.96 5.61 13.17
CA ARG A 89 -13.34 5.24 14.53
C ARG A 89 -14.84 4.93 14.61
N GLU A 90 -15.67 5.83 14.10
CA GLU A 90 -17.13 5.71 14.15
C GLU A 90 -17.60 4.43 13.47
N ARG A 91 -17.10 4.15 12.26
CA ARG A 91 -17.46 2.95 11.51
C ARG A 91 -16.95 1.66 12.14
N ALA A 92 -15.76 1.68 12.74
CA ALA A 92 -15.21 0.55 13.46
C ALA A 92 -16.02 0.25 14.74
N GLN A 93 -16.40 1.28 15.49
CA GLN A 93 -17.27 1.15 16.67
C GLN A 93 -18.67 0.64 16.30
N ALA A 94 -19.18 1.04 15.14
CA ALA A 94 -20.44 0.54 14.58
C ALA A 94 -20.33 -0.90 14.02
N GLY A 95 -19.15 -1.52 14.01
CA GLY A 95 -18.92 -2.87 13.46
C GLY A 95 -18.95 -2.95 11.92
N SER A 96 -19.09 -1.81 11.23
CA SER A 96 -19.18 -1.73 9.76
C SER A 96 -17.82 -1.66 9.05
N LEU A 97 -16.72 -1.58 9.81
CA LEU A 97 -15.35 -1.53 9.32
C LEU A 97 -14.44 -2.32 10.25
N ALA A 98 -13.76 -3.34 9.73
CA ALA A 98 -12.70 -4.03 10.47
C ALA A 98 -11.40 -3.22 10.42
N VAL A 99 -10.73 -3.02 11.56
CA VAL A 99 -9.43 -2.34 11.63
C VAL A 99 -8.42 -3.28 12.28
N GLU A 100 -7.48 -3.80 11.49
CA GLU A 100 -6.34 -4.59 11.96
C GLU A 100 -5.15 -3.66 12.17
N VAL A 101 -4.65 -3.63 13.41
CA VAL A 101 -3.50 -2.81 13.80
C VAL A 101 -2.32 -3.71 14.12
N MET A 102 -1.15 -3.41 13.55
CA MET A 102 0.08 -4.12 13.88
C MET A 102 1.27 -3.16 13.93
N PRO A 103 2.38 -3.54 14.58
CA PRO A 103 3.57 -2.69 14.64
C PRO A 103 4.08 -2.36 13.22
N GLN A 104 4.53 -1.13 13.01
CA GLN A 104 4.97 -0.66 11.68
C GLN A 104 6.06 -1.55 11.07
N GLY A 105 7.04 -1.96 11.88
CA GLY A 105 8.12 -2.87 11.46
C GLY A 105 7.59 -4.25 11.05
N THR A 106 6.58 -4.76 11.76
CA THR A 106 5.88 -5.99 11.37
C THR A 106 5.13 -5.81 10.06
N LEU A 107 4.38 -4.71 9.89
CA LEU A 107 3.62 -4.45 8.66
C LEU A 107 4.54 -4.45 7.43
N VAL A 108 5.64 -3.70 7.48
CA VAL A 108 6.57 -3.61 6.34
C VAL A 108 7.24 -4.96 6.06
N GLU A 109 7.59 -5.73 7.09
CA GLU A 109 8.24 -7.03 6.92
C GLU A 109 7.27 -8.10 6.42
N ARG A 110 6.00 -8.09 6.84
CA ARG A 110 4.95 -8.95 6.27
C ARG A 110 4.78 -8.69 4.77
N ILE A 111 4.76 -7.42 4.37
CA ILE A 111 4.69 -7.03 2.94
C ILE A 111 5.96 -7.51 2.20
N ARG A 112 7.15 -7.25 2.76
CA ARG A 112 8.43 -7.67 2.15
C ARG A 112 8.51 -9.19 1.99
N ALA A 113 8.14 -9.95 3.02
CA ALA A 113 8.07 -11.41 2.98
C ALA A 113 7.10 -11.89 1.89
N GLY A 114 5.94 -11.23 1.79
CA GLY A 114 4.95 -11.46 0.73
C GLY A 114 5.56 -11.30 -0.65
N GLY A 115 6.21 -10.16 -0.92
CA GLY A 115 6.84 -9.89 -2.22
C GLY A 115 8.06 -10.74 -2.54
N ALA A 116 8.79 -11.21 -1.52
CA ALA A 116 9.93 -12.10 -1.67
C ALA A 116 9.54 -13.59 -1.85
N GLY A 117 8.25 -13.93 -1.72
CA GLY A 117 7.79 -15.33 -1.76
C GLY A 117 8.22 -16.13 -0.53
N MET A 118 8.49 -15.46 0.59
CA MET A 118 8.83 -16.11 1.85
C MET A 118 7.56 -16.62 2.55
N GLY A 119 7.73 -17.65 3.37
CA GLY A 119 6.69 -18.12 4.29
C GLY A 119 6.63 -17.30 5.58
N PRO A 120 5.91 -17.81 6.60
CA PRO A 120 5.84 -17.20 7.92
C PRO A 120 7.22 -16.95 8.54
N PHE A 121 7.34 -15.86 9.31
CA PHE A 121 8.58 -15.49 9.98
C PHE A 121 8.32 -15.09 11.43
N TYR A 122 9.33 -15.19 12.29
CA TYR A 122 9.24 -14.79 13.69
C TYR A 122 9.77 -13.38 13.90
N SER A 123 8.99 -12.53 14.57
CA SER A 123 9.41 -11.19 14.99
C SER A 123 9.33 -11.07 16.51
N PRO A 124 10.32 -10.46 17.18
CA PRO A 124 10.23 -10.20 18.62
C PRO A 124 9.23 -9.06 18.94
N THR A 125 8.83 -8.29 17.93
CA THR A 125 7.95 -7.15 18.10
C THR A 125 6.54 -7.60 18.45
N GLY A 126 5.99 -7.06 19.54
CA GLY A 126 4.64 -7.37 20.03
C GLY A 126 4.59 -8.55 21.01
N TYR A 127 5.67 -9.33 21.16
CA TYR A 127 5.72 -10.41 22.15
C TYR A 127 5.46 -9.88 23.57
N GLY A 128 4.60 -10.58 24.32
CA GLY A 128 4.20 -10.18 25.68
C GLY A 128 3.25 -8.98 25.73
N THR A 129 2.69 -8.54 24.59
CA THR A 129 1.68 -7.48 24.52
C THR A 129 0.34 -8.04 24.02
N PRO A 130 -0.76 -7.29 24.11
CA PRO A 130 -2.05 -7.72 23.55
C PRO A 130 -2.00 -8.05 22.05
N LEU A 131 -1.03 -7.51 21.30
CA LEU A 131 -0.85 -7.80 19.88
C LEU A 131 -0.38 -9.24 19.60
N ALA A 132 0.10 -9.96 20.61
CA ALA A 132 0.52 -11.35 20.52
C ALA A 132 -0.54 -12.33 21.07
N GLU A 133 -1.64 -11.85 21.66
CA GLU A 133 -2.67 -12.70 22.23
C GLU A 133 -3.34 -13.57 21.17
N GLY A 134 -3.46 -14.87 21.44
CA GLY A 134 -4.04 -15.84 20.50
C GLY A 134 -3.17 -16.16 19.28
N ARG A 135 -1.95 -15.59 19.18
CA ARG A 135 -1.02 -15.84 18.08
C ARG A 135 0.03 -16.87 18.47
N GLU A 136 0.59 -17.56 17.48
CA GLU A 136 1.70 -18.48 17.74
C GLU A 136 2.93 -17.68 18.20
N THR A 137 3.56 -18.14 19.28
CA THR A 137 4.79 -17.55 19.81
C THR A 137 5.84 -18.62 20.08
N ARG A 138 7.11 -18.24 19.99
CA ARG A 138 8.25 -19.12 20.30
C ARG A 138 9.36 -18.36 21.00
N VAL A 139 10.17 -19.07 21.78
CA VAL A 139 11.37 -18.53 22.42
C VAL A 139 12.61 -19.07 21.71
N PHE A 140 13.45 -18.18 21.21
CA PHE A 140 14.74 -18.51 20.62
C PHE A 140 15.84 -17.79 21.40
N GLY A 141 16.84 -18.52 21.89
CA GLY A 141 17.97 -17.94 22.63
C GLY A 141 17.55 -17.09 23.85
N GLY A 142 16.48 -17.47 24.54
CA GLY A 142 15.94 -16.73 25.69
C GLY A 142 15.09 -15.50 25.34
N ARG A 143 14.88 -15.19 24.06
CA ARG A 143 14.03 -14.08 23.60
C ARG A 143 12.74 -14.61 22.99
N GLY A 144 11.60 -13.99 23.33
CA GLY A 144 10.29 -14.33 22.79
C GLY A 144 10.00 -13.67 21.44
N TYR A 145 9.28 -14.38 20.59
CA TYR A 145 8.90 -13.99 19.24
C TYR A 145 7.44 -14.37 18.94
N VAL A 146 6.82 -13.63 18.02
CA VAL A 146 5.48 -13.86 17.47
C VAL A 146 5.61 -14.30 16.02
N LEU A 147 4.83 -15.30 15.60
CA LEU A 147 4.74 -15.73 14.21
C LEU A 147 3.93 -14.71 13.40
N GLU A 148 4.53 -14.20 12.32
CA GLU A 148 3.98 -13.23 11.40
C GLU A 148 3.79 -13.85 10.02
N GLU A 149 2.61 -13.63 9.43
CA GLU A 149 2.24 -14.15 8.12
C GLU A 149 2.56 -13.15 6.99
N PRO A 150 3.10 -13.59 5.85
CA PRO A 150 3.31 -12.73 4.68
C PRO A 150 2.01 -12.02 4.26
N LEU A 151 2.14 -10.77 3.83
CA LEU A 151 1.01 -9.94 3.38
C LEU A 151 1.15 -9.65 1.88
N ARG A 152 0.08 -9.93 1.13
CA ARG A 152 -0.03 -9.67 -0.32
C ARG A 152 -1.31 -8.91 -0.62
N ALA A 153 -1.35 -8.28 -1.78
CA ALA A 153 -2.51 -7.54 -2.25
C ALA A 153 -2.78 -7.81 -3.73
N ASP A 154 -4.01 -7.57 -4.17
CA ASP A 154 -4.36 -7.62 -5.59
C ASP A 154 -3.73 -6.43 -6.32
N TYR A 155 -3.80 -5.25 -5.70
CA TYR A 155 -3.29 -4.00 -6.27
C TYR A 155 -2.35 -3.27 -5.31
N ALA A 156 -1.39 -2.54 -5.88
CA ALA A 156 -0.62 -1.52 -5.16
C ALA A 156 -0.77 -0.18 -5.86
N PHE A 157 -1.22 0.83 -5.12
CA PHE A 157 -1.20 2.24 -5.53
C PHE A 157 0.02 2.90 -4.91
N ILE A 158 0.91 3.40 -5.74
CA ILE A 158 2.22 3.91 -5.31
C ILE A 158 2.47 5.28 -5.94
N ARG A 159 3.13 6.18 -5.21
CA ARG A 159 3.65 7.43 -5.77
C ARG A 159 5.17 7.32 -5.89
N ALA A 160 5.71 7.70 -7.04
CA ALA A 160 7.15 7.83 -7.24
C ALA A 160 7.48 9.19 -7.86
N HIS A 161 8.76 9.55 -7.84
CA HIS A 161 9.22 10.83 -8.38
C HIS A 161 9.31 10.78 -9.90
N ARG A 162 10.09 9.82 -10.42
CA ARG A 162 10.21 9.61 -11.86
C ARG A 162 10.11 8.13 -12.19
N ALA A 163 9.62 7.86 -13.38
CA ALA A 163 9.72 6.54 -13.98
C ALA A 163 10.24 6.63 -15.41
N ASP A 164 10.82 5.55 -15.93
CA ASP A 164 10.88 5.37 -17.38
C ASP A 164 9.63 4.67 -17.91
N GLN A 165 9.40 4.72 -19.22
CA GLN A 165 8.24 4.07 -19.88
C GLN A 165 8.12 2.56 -19.60
N SER A 166 9.24 1.89 -19.26
CA SER A 166 9.24 0.47 -18.92
C SER A 166 8.72 0.20 -17.51
N GLY A 167 8.77 1.19 -16.62
CA GLY A 167 8.32 1.12 -15.22
C GLY A 167 9.43 1.14 -14.18
N ASN A 168 10.68 1.43 -14.53
CA ASN A 168 11.72 1.59 -13.50
C ASN A 168 11.43 2.85 -12.69
N LEU A 169 11.51 2.80 -11.36
CA LEU A 169 11.13 3.91 -10.48
C LEU A 169 12.32 4.46 -9.70
N VAL A 170 12.34 5.78 -9.59
CA VAL A 170 13.14 6.53 -8.60
C VAL A 170 12.21 7.34 -7.70
N TYR A 171 12.60 7.48 -6.43
CA TYR A 171 11.78 8.16 -5.41
C TYR A 171 12.51 9.39 -4.88
N ARG A 172 11.74 10.36 -4.38
CA ARG A 172 12.28 11.59 -3.81
C ARG A 172 12.14 11.59 -2.30
N ARG A 173 13.27 11.42 -1.59
CA ARG A 173 13.36 11.53 -0.13
C ARG A 173 12.33 10.62 0.58
N ALA A 174 11.56 11.15 1.52
CA ALA A 174 10.60 10.42 2.34
C ALA A 174 9.37 9.88 1.57
N GLN A 175 9.16 10.29 0.31
CA GLN A 175 8.09 9.74 -0.53
C GLN A 175 8.30 8.24 -0.84
N ARG A 176 9.53 7.71 -0.67
CA ARG A 176 9.86 6.30 -0.91
C ARG A 176 9.12 5.34 0.02
N ASN A 177 9.17 5.60 1.33
CA ASN A 177 8.54 4.83 2.41
C ASN A 177 8.23 3.34 2.10
N PHE A 178 6.95 2.96 2.01
CA PHE A 178 6.47 1.59 1.76
C PHE A 178 6.46 1.21 0.27
N GLY A 179 6.67 2.19 -0.62
CA GLY A 179 6.53 2.06 -2.06
C GLY A 179 7.21 0.81 -2.63
N PRO A 180 8.54 0.66 -2.48
CA PRO A 180 9.28 -0.46 -3.07
C PRO A 180 8.77 -1.84 -2.64
N VAL A 181 8.52 -2.05 -1.34
CA VAL A 181 8.07 -3.35 -0.83
C VAL A 181 6.63 -3.67 -1.24
N MET A 182 5.76 -2.66 -1.31
CA MET A 182 4.38 -2.83 -1.80
C MET A 182 4.35 -3.18 -3.29
N CYS A 183 5.21 -2.57 -4.12
CA CYS A 183 5.33 -2.94 -5.53
C CYS A 183 5.67 -4.42 -5.72
N MET A 184 6.52 -4.99 -4.85
CA MET A 184 6.93 -6.39 -4.93
C MET A 184 5.83 -7.36 -4.49
N ALA A 185 4.94 -6.93 -3.59
CA ALA A 185 3.98 -7.79 -2.91
C ALA A 185 2.56 -7.76 -3.51
N ALA A 186 2.32 -6.91 -4.51
CA ALA A 186 1.04 -6.83 -5.20
C ALA A 186 1.03 -7.62 -6.51
N ARG A 187 -0.14 -8.16 -6.87
CA ARG A 187 -0.35 -8.80 -8.19
C ARG A 187 -0.27 -7.77 -9.33
N HIS A 188 -0.81 -6.56 -9.11
CA HIS A 188 -0.78 -5.47 -10.06
C HIS A 188 -0.41 -4.13 -9.40
N THR A 189 0.71 -3.56 -9.85
CA THR A 189 1.23 -2.29 -9.33
C THR A 189 0.95 -1.15 -10.28
N ILE A 190 0.23 -0.14 -9.78
CA ILE A 190 -0.15 1.07 -10.50
C ILE A 190 0.53 2.24 -9.80
N VAL A 191 1.33 2.99 -10.56
CA VAL A 191 2.20 4.03 -10.00
C VAL A 191 1.83 5.39 -10.57
N GLU A 192 1.48 6.32 -9.69
CA GLU A 192 1.42 7.75 -10.01
C GLU A 192 2.85 8.32 -9.97
N VAL A 193 3.27 9.00 -11.04
CA VAL A 193 4.62 9.55 -11.16
C VAL A 193 4.60 11.01 -11.58
N GLU A 194 5.55 11.78 -11.06
CA GLU A 194 5.63 13.21 -11.39
C GLU A 194 6.08 13.41 -12.85
N GLU A 195 6.99 12.56 -13.32
CA GLU A 195 7.58 12.62 -14.67
C GLU A 195 7.82 11.20 -15.22
N ILE A 196 7.45 10.98 -16.49
CA ILE A 196 7.77 9.76 -17.24
C ILE A 196 8.84 10.10 -18.28
N LEU A 197 9.95 9.38 -18.24
CA LEU A 197 11.11 9.56 -19.10
C LEU A 197 11.20 8.44 -20.16
N PRO A 198 11.92 8.68 -21.28
CA PRO A 198 12.28 7.60 -22.20
C PRO A 198 13.08 6.50 -21.52
N CYS A 199 12.92 5.26 -21.99
CA CYS A 199 13.77 4.15 -21.53
C CYS A 199 15.26 4.49 -21.68
N GLY A 200 16.06 4.23 -20.64
CA GLY A 200 17.49 4.53 -20.61
C GLY A 200 17.88 5.92 -20.11
N ALA A 201 16.90 6.81 -19.87
CA ALA A 201 17.16 8.14 -19.30
C ALA A 201 17.43 8.13 -17.79
N LEU A 202 17.00 7.07 -17.08
CA LEU A 202 17.32 6.87 -15.67
C LEU A 202 18.68 6.18 -15.53
N ASP A 203 19.51 6.70 -14.62
CA ASP A 203 20.74 6.04 -14.19
C ASP A 203 20.38 4.67 -13.56
N PRO A 204 20.91 3.55 -14.09
CA PRO A 204 20.64 2.22 -13.56
C PRO A 204 20.92 2.09 -12.05
N ASP A 205 21.95 2.75 -11.52
CA ASP A 205 22.32 2.67 -10.11
C ASP A 205 21.39 3.50 -9.20
N ALA A 206 20.63 4.42 -9.79
CA ALA A 206 19.61 5.19 -9.07
C ALA A 206 18.26 4.48 -9.01
N ILE A 207 18.04 3.43 -9.84
CA ILE A 207 16.76 2.71 -9.88
C ILE A 207 16.54 1.98 -8.56
N VAL A 208 15.44 2.33 -7.88
CA VAL A 208 15.07 1.73 -6.60
C VAL A 208 14.12 0.55 -6.79
N THR A 209 13.11 0.73 -7.63
CA THR A 209 12.13 -0.33 -7.93
C THR A 209 12.27 -0.69 -9.41
N PRO A 210 12.80 -1.87 -9.73
CA PRO A 210 12.89 -2.33 -11.10
C PRO A 210 11.52 -2.44 -11.76
N SER A 211 11.50 -2.22 -13.07
CA SER A 211 10.30 -2.26 -13.91
C SER A 211 9.52 -3.57 -13.81
N LEU A 212 10.18 -4.67 -13.43
CA LEU A 212 9.56 -5.97 -13.19
C LEU A 212 8.34 -5.88 -12.24
N PHE A 213 8.41 -5.04 -11.22
CA PHE A 213 7.37 -4.94 -10.19
C PHE A 213 6.26 -3.94 -10.54
N VAL A 214 6.37 -3.25 -11.68
CA VAL A 214 5.46 -2.17 -12.09
C VAL A 214 4.64 -2.61 -13.30
N HIS A 215 3.33 -2.37 -13.26
CA HIS A 215 2.40 -2.83 -14.29
C HIS A 215 1.77 -1.68 -15.09
N ARG A 216 1.52 -0.54 -14.43
CA ARG A 216 0.93 0.66 -15.06
C ARG A 216 1.52 1.93 -14.47
N LEU A 217 1.75 2.92 -15.32
CA LEU A 217 2.24 4.24 -14.97
C LEU A 217 1.20 5.30 -15.31
N LEU A 218 0.90 6.17 -14.35
CA LEU A 218 0.08 7.35 -14.54
C LEU A 218 0.96 8.59 -14.33
N GLY A 219 1.31 9.29 -15.41
CA GLY A 219 2.04 10.54 -15.33
C GLY A 219 1.17 11.70 -14.82
N SER A 220 1.80 12.75 -14.27
CA SER A 220 1.14 14.03 -13.99
C SER A 220 0.32 14.51 -15.19
N PRO A 221 -0.83 15.20 -14.97
CA PRO A 221 -1.49 15.87 -16.07
C PRO A 221 -0.49 16.83 -16.73
N GLN A 222 -0.50 16.89 -18.07
CA GLN A 222 0.21 17.94 -18.80
C GLN A 222 -0.51 19.28 -18.63
#